data_AF-A0A830BN73-F1
#
_entry.id   AF-A0A830BN73-F1
#
_cell.length_a   1.000
_cell.length_b   1.000
_cell.length_c   1.000
_cell.angle_alpha   90.00
_cell.angle_beta   90.00
_cell.angle_gamma   90.00
#
_symmetry.space_group_name_H-M   'P 1'
#
loop_
_entity.id
_entity.type
_entity.pdbx_description
1 polymer ?
#
loop_
_entity_poly.entity_id
_entity_poly.type
_entity_poly.pdbx_seq_one_letter_code
_entity_poly.pdbx_strand_id
1 'polypeptide(L)'
;MSGVWVFKNGVVRLVENAGEWHGKKMLVHLPSNEVISSYSVLERKLTTLGWERYYDDPELLQFHKRSTVHLISLPKDFNKFKSMHMYDIVVKNRNEFEVRDMQ
;
A
#
# COMPACT_ATOMS: atom_id res chain seq x y z
N MET A 1 11.04 -7.79 0.26
CA MET A 1 12.15 -8.70 0.57
C MET A 1 11.67 -10.15 0.48
N SER A 2 11.20 -10.59 -0.69
CA SER A 2 10.84 -12.00 -0.93
C SER A 2 11.39 -12.40 -2.29
N GLY A 3 12.30 -13.37 -2.30
CA GLY A 3 12.97 -13.88 -3.49
C GLY A 3 14.00 -14.90 -3.05
N VAL A 4 14.05 -16.04 -3.72
CA VAL A 4 15.06 -17.06 -3.45
C VAL A 4 16.21 -16.79 -4.41
N TRP A 5 17.41 -16.66 -3.84
CA TRP A 5 18.62 -16.64 -4.63
C TRP A 5 18.87 -18.03 -5.19
N VAL A 6 18.78 -18.17 -6.52
CA VAL A 6 19.03 -19.44 -7.20
C VAL A 6 20.36 -19.34 -7.92
N PHE A 7 21.21 -20.34 -7.70
CA PHE A 7 22.45 -20.52 -8.43
C PHE A 7 22.26 -21.54 -9.54
N LYS A 8 22.40 -21.11 -10.80
CA LYS A 8 22.32 -22.00 -11.97
C LYS A 8 23.42 -21.64 -12.96
N ASN A 9 24.28 -22.61 -13.27
CA ASN A 9 25.37 -22.47 -14.24
C ASN A 9 26.34 -21.31 -13.96
N GLY A 10 26.76 -21.11 -12.70
CA GLY A 10 27.74 -20.06 -12.37
C GLY A 10 27.14 -18.67 -12.15
N VAL A 11 25.84 -18.47 -12.43
CA VAL A 11 25.17 -17.18 -12.30
C VAL A 11 24.20 -17.21 -11.12
N VAL A 12 24.34 -16.23 -10.23
CA VAL A 12 23.38 -15.93 -9.17
C VAL A 12 22.27 -15.08 -9.77
N ARG A 13 21.02 -15.55 -9.69
CA ARG A 13 19.84 -14.75 -10.04
C ARG A 13 18.91 -14.67 -8.83
N LEU A 14 18.43 -13.46 -8.54
CA LEU A 14 17.30 -13.30 -7.65
C LEU A 14 16.06 -13.75 -8.43
N VAL A 15 15.54 -14.92 -8.10
CA VAL A 15 14.23 -15.32 -8.57
C VAL A 15 13.25 -14.64 -7.63
N GLU A 16 12.51 -13.67 -8.17
CA GLU A 16 11.29 -13.23 -7.51
C GLU A 16 10.38 -14.45 -7.45
N ASN A 17 10.34 -15.10 -6.29
CA ASN A 17 9.19 -15.91 -5.98
C ASN A 17 8.05 -14.90 -6.04
N ALA A 18 7.14 -15.08 -7.01
CA ALA A 18 5.77 -14.61 -6.87
C ALA A 18 5.20 -15.37 -5.67
N GLY A 19 5.69 -15.04 -4.47
CA GLY A 19 5.32 -15.68 -3.24
C GLY A 19 3.86 -15.40 -3.10
N GLU A 20 3.06 -16.44 -3.35
CA GLU A 20 1.93 -16.85 -2.53
C GLU A 20 1.36 -15.73 -1.65
N TRP A 21 0.89 -14.65 -2.27
CA TRP A 21 -0.16 -13.83 -1.71
C TRP A 21 -1.44 -14.44 -2.26
N HIS A 22 -1.90 -15.47 -1.55
CA HIS A 22 -3.25 -16.00 -1.61
C HIS A 22 -4.23 -14.83 -1.83
N GLY A 23 -4.94 -14.87 -2.96
CA GLY A 23 -5.97 -13.89 -3.30
C GLY A 23 -5.46 -12.50 -3.68
N LYS A 24 -6.12 -11.88 -4.68
CA LYS A 24 -5.96 -10.45 -4.95
C LYS A 24 -6.42 -9.73 -3.67
N LYS A 25 -5.57 -8.94 -3.00
CA LYS A 25 -5.97 -8.25 -1.76
C LYS A 25 -6.68 -6.94 -2.05
N MET A 26 -7.57 -6.52 -1.16
CA MET A 26 -8.29 -5.24 -1.21
C MET A 26 -8.18 -4.49 0.12
N LEU A 27 -7.99 -3.18 0.04
CA LEU A 27 -8.02 -2.29 1.20
C LEU A 27 -9.46 -1.83 1.41
N VAL A 28 -9.98 -1.95 2.63
CA VAL A 28 -11.35 -1.57 3.00
C VAL A 28 -11.31 -0.53 4.11
N HIS A 29 -12.10 0.52 3.97
CA HIS A 29 -12.35 1.48 5.04
C HIS A 29 -13.43 0.95 5.97
N LEU A 30 -13.08 0.72 7.23
CA LEU A 30 -13.91 0.04 8.22
C LEU A 30 -15.23 0.79 8.51
N PRO A 31 -15.24 2.09 8.87
CA PRO A 31 -16.48 2.79 9.21
C PRO A 31 -17.55 2.82 8.10
N SER A 32 -17.14 2.80 6.83
CA SER A 32 -18.08 2.85 5.69
C SER A 32 -18.18 1.55 4.90
N ASN A 33 -17.43 0.51 5.29
CA ASN A 33 -17.27 -0.74 4.55
C ASN A 33 -16.98 -0.53 3.04
N GLU A 34 -16.30 0.57 2.70
CA GLU A 34 -16.04 0.96 1.30
C GLU A 34 -14.69 0.42 0.86
N VAL A 35 -14.67 -0.21 -0.31
CA VAL A 35 -13.43 -0.69 -0.94
C VAL A 35 -12.67 0.50 -1.51
N ILE A 36 -11.38 0.58 -1.21
CA ILE A 36 -10.51 1.59 -1.81
C ILE A 36 -10.17 1.16 -3.23
N SER A 37 -10.88 1.72 -4.20
CA SER A 37 -10.75 1.41 -5.63
C SER A 37 -9.92 2.44 -6.42
N SER A 38 -9.58 3.57 -5.80
CA SER A 38 -8.76 4.62 -6.41
C SER A 38 -8.05 5.47 -5.36
N TYR A 39 -7.05 6.25 -5.78
CA TYR A 39 -6.40 7.23 -4.90
C TYR A 39 -7.31 8.39 -4.49
N SER A 40 -8.29 8.78 -5.31
CA SER A 40 -9.26 9.81 -4.92
C SER A 40 -10.15 9.34 -3.76
N VAL A 41 -10.57 8.07 -3.75
CA VAL A 41 -11.30 7.48 -2.63
C VAL A 41 -10.41 7.42 -1.39
N LEU A 42 -9.17 6.94 -1.53
CA LEU A 42 -8.22 6.84 -0.42
C LEU A 42 -7.92 8.21 0.20
N GLU A 43 -7.59 9.20 -0.62
CA GLU A 43 -7.26 10.56 -0.21
C GLU A 43 -8.39 11.18 0.59
N ARG A 44 -9.63 11.09 0.11
CA ARG A 44 -10.79 11.59 0.85
C ARG A 44 -10.88 11.00 2.26
N LYS A 45 -10.66 9.68 2.42
CA LYS A 45 -10.67 9.04 3.75
C LYS A 45 -9.49 9.51 4.60
N LEU A 46 -8.28 9.50 4.06
CA LEU A 46 -7.07 9.94 4.76
C LEU A 46 -7.17 11.41 5.22
N THR A 47 -7.71 12.30 4.38
CA THR A 47 -7.94 13.71 4.74
C THR A 47 -8.87 13.85 5.94
N THR A 48 -9.94 13.06 6.02
CA THR A 48 -10.82 13.07 7.21
C THR A 48 -10.12 12.62 8.49
N LEU A 49 -9.03 11.85 8.37
CA LEU A 49 -8.19 11.38 9.48
C LEU A 49 -7.00 12.30 9.78
N GLY A 50 -6.93 13.47 9.14
CA GLY A 50 -5.90 14.49 9.33
C GLY A 50 -4.59 14.22 8.58
N TRP A 51 -4.63 13.40 7.53
CA TRP A 51 -3.51 13.27 6.60
C TRP A 51 -3.59 14.32 5.50
N GLU A 52 -2.43 14.75 5.02
CA GLU A 52 -2.32 15.78 4.00
C GLU A 52 -1.30 15.39 2.94
N ARG A 53 -1.45 15.93 1.73
CA ARG A 53 -0.49 15.78 0.65
C ARG A 53 0.89 16.28 1.10
N TYR A 54 1.91 15.45 0.90
CA TYR A 54 3.28 15.74 1.33
C TYR A 54 4.25 15.68 0.16
N TYR A 55 4.84 16.83 -0.20
CA TYR A 55 5.70 17.04 -1.38
C TYR A 55 5.09 16.62 -2.72
N ASP A 56 5.52 17.32 -3.77
CA ASP A 56 5.16 17.00 -5.16
C ASP A 56 6.33 16.26 -5.82
N ASP A 57 6.64 15.06 -5.32
CA ASP A 57 7.52 14.14 -6.05
C ASP A 57 6.76 13.67 -7.31
N PRO A 58 7.30 13.90 -8.53
CA PRO A 58 6.60 13.54 -9.75
C PRO A 58 6.32 12.02 -9.87
N GLU A 59 7.07 11.17 -9.18
CA GLU A 59 6.97 9.70 -9.26
C GLU A 59 6.14 9.08 -8.15
N LEU A 60 5.90 9.80 -7.05
CA LEU A 60 5.26 9.29 -5.85
C LEU A 60 4.02 10.07 -5.47
N LEU A 61 3.20 9.39 -4.68
CA LEU A 61 1.99 9.93 -4.10
C LEU A 61 2.09 9.79 -2.58
N GLN A 62 2.42 10.89 -1.89
CA GLN A 62 2.74 10.85 -0.47
C GLN A 62 1.74 11.62 0.39
N PHE A 63 1.58 11.13 1.63
CA PHE A 63 0.76 11.76 2.66
C PHE A 63 1.48 11.82 4.00
N HIS A 64 1.45 12.98 4.65
CA HIS A 64 1.97 13.19 6.00
C HIS A 64 0.83 13.48 6.97
N LYS A 65 0.96 12.99 8.20
CA LYS A 65 0.03 13.33 9.29
C LYS A 65 0.70 14.36 10.19
N ARG A 66 0.27 15.62 10.16
CA ARG A 66 0.95 16.75 10.83
C ARG A 66 1.31 16.52 12.30
N SER A 67 0.48 15.79 13.03
CA SER A 67 0.66 15.50 14.45
C SER A 67 1.58 14.32 14.75
N THR A 68 2.11 13.63 13.74
CA THR A 68 2.99 12.46 13.91
C THR A 68 4.15 12.48 12.92
N VAL A 69 5.09 11.55 13.10
CA VAL A 69 6.20 11.31 12.15
C VAL A 69 5.80 10.39 10.99
N HIS A 70 4.51 10.03 10.87
CA HIS A 70 4.09 9.04 9.89
C HIS A 70 3.98 9.63 8.49
N LEU A 71 4.53 8.88 7.53
CA LEU A 71 4.49 9.18 6.10
C LEU A 71 3.97 7.95 5.36
N ILE A 72 2.93 8.10 4.55
CA ILE A 72 2.47 7.07 3.61
C ILE A 72 3.04 7.41 2.24
N SER A 73 3.73 6.46 1.60
CA SER A 73 4.32 6.61 0.27
C SER A 73 3.73 5.59 -0.68
N LEU A 74 3.04 6.06 -1.72
CA LEU A 74 2.34 5.25 -2.70
C LEU A 74 2.91 5.52 -4.11
N PRO A 75 2.82 4.56 -5.04
CA PRO A 75 3.07 4.85 -6.43
C PRO A 75 2.02 5.84 -6.96
N LYS A 76 2.35 6.61 -7.99
CA LYS A 76 1.39 7.53 -8.62
C LYS A 76 0.29 6.83 -9.41
N ASP A 77 0.63 5.69 -10.00
CA ASP A 77 -0.31 4.82 -10.72
C ASP A 77 -0.94 3.79 -9.78
N PHE A 78 -2.27 3.81 -9.65
CA PHE A 78 -3.02 2.91 -8.79
C PHE A 78 -2.88 1.44 -9.21
N ASN A 79 -2.56 1.14 -10.47
CA ASN A 79 -2.30 -0.24 -10.91
C ASN A 79 -1.04 -0.83 -10.25
N LYS A 80 -0.15 0.02 -9.74
CA LYS A 80 1.05 -0.40 -8.99
C LYS A 80 0.77 -0.50 -7.49
N PHE A 81 -0.46 -0.25 -7.04
CA PHE A 81 -0.86 -0.35 -5.63
C PHE A 81 -0.95 -1.81 -5.17
N LYS A 82 0.13 -2.27 -4.53
CA LYS A 82 0.30 -3.61 -3.95
C LYS A 82 -0.04 -3.68 -2.45
N SER A 83 -0.20 -4.90 -1.94
CA SER A 83 -0.53 -5.18 -0.54
C SER A 83 0.45 -4.55 0.46
N MET A 84 1.75 -4.42 0.12
CA MET A 84 2.71 -3.74 1.00
C MET A 84 2.29 -2.30 1.33
N HIS A 85 1.70 -1.59 0.37
CA HIS A 85 1.19 -0.24 0.59
C HIS A 85 -0.10 -0.26 1.40
N MET A 86 -0.96 -1.26 1.18
CA MET A 86 -2.19 -1.43 1.95
C MET A 86 -1.89 -1.67 3.43
N TYR A 87 -0.95 -2.57 3.75
CA TYR A 87 -0.56 -2.84 5.13
C TYR A 87 0.13 -1.65 5.80
N ASP A 88 0.90 -0.87 5.04
CA ASP A 88 1.47 0.39 5.55
C ASP A 88 0.38 1.37 6.01
N ILE A 89 -0.69 1.52 5.22
CA ILE A 89 -1.86 2.33 5.56
C ILE A 89 -2.55 1.77 6.81
N VAL A 90 -2.76 0.45 6.89
CA VAL A 90 -3.41 -0.20 8.05
C VAL A 90 -2.59 0.01 9.31
N VAL A 91 -1.28 -0.22 9.29
CA VAL A 91 -0.43 -0.04 10.49
C VAL A 91 -0.52 1.41 11.02
N LYS A 92 -0.57 2.39 10.12
CA LYS A 92 -0.66 3.81 10.47
C LYS A 92 -2.07 4.28 10.86
N ASN A 93 -3.09 3.48 10.58
CA ASN A 93 -4.51 3.81 10.76
C ASN A 93 -5.31 2.57 11.24
N ARG A 94 -4.80 1.87 12.26
CA ARG A 94 -5.18 0.49 12.65
C ARG A 94 -6.68 0.21 12.81
N ASN A 95 -7.47 1.21 13.17
CA ASN A 95 -8.92 1.06 13.42
C ASN A 95 -9.80 1.61 12.28
N GLU A 96 -9.18 2.14 11.23
CA GLU A 96 -9.88 2.82 10.12
C GLU A 96 -9.86 1.97 8.85
N PHE A 97 -8.87 1.09 8.70
CA PHE A 97 -8.70 0.27 7.51
C PHE A 97 -8.34 -1.17 7.84
N GLU A 98 -8.67 -2.06 6.91
CA GLU A 98 -8.22 -3.45 6.92
C GLU A 98 -7.90 -3.94 5.51
N VAL A 99 -7.10 -5.01 5.43
CA VAL A 99 -6.82 -5.72 4.18
C VAL A 99 -7.63 -7.02 4.17
N ARG A 100 -8.47 -7.20 3.16
CA ARG A 100 -9.24 -8.43 2.93
C ARG A 100 -8.75 -9.15 1.67
N ASP A 101 -9.07 -10.43 1.58
CA ASP A 101 -8.99 -11.20 0.35
C ASP A 101 -10.13 -10.81 -0.60
N MET A 102 -9.84 -10.62 -1.89
CA MET A 102 -10.87 -10.60 -2.92
C MET A 102 -11.40 -12.02 -3.07
N GLN A 103 -12.71 -12.14 -2.85
CA GLN A 103 -13.47 -13.36 -3.05
C GLN A 103 -13.66 -13.65 -4.54
#